data_AF-A0A7H9AQN0-F1
#
_entry.id   AF-A0A7H9AQN0-F1
#
_cell.length_a   1.000
_cell.length_b   1.000
_cell.length_c   1.000
_cell.angle_alpha   90.00
_cell.angle_beta   90.00
_cell.angle_gamma   90.00
#
_symmetry.space_group_name_H-M   'P 1'
#
loop_
_entity.id
_entity.type
_entity.pdbx_description
1 polymer ?
#
loop_
_entity_poly.entity_id
_entity_poly.type
_entity_poly.pdbx_seq_one_letter_code
_entity_poly.pdbx_strand_id
1 'polypeptide(L)'
;MRKFIYFLAATLFFACGPSEYPKIPLNQLDSVLVAQSELIRNDFLRLHSTDAGFKEFVTSDYITPLVRGYFLFSGVPDLIRYELGEIKSLKLFEVVDKGLVKTMRYKLETTLHSDEFIEFSYDINQKYRVAKMSLVVPNNGRSTLKKEYINLFSDDIATMTQ
;
A
#
# COMPACT_ATOMS: atom_id res chain seq x y z
N MET A 1 -33.48 0.26 -35.60
CA MET A 1 -32.56 1.14 -34.84
C MET A 1 -33.01 1.40 -33.39
N ARG A 2 -34.31 1.46 -33.08
CA ARG A 2 -34.82 1.69 -31.70
C ARG A 2 -34.46 0.60 -30.67
N LYS A 3 -34.24 -0.66 -31.10
CA LYS A 3 -33.87 -1.78 -30.21
C LYS A 3 -32.39 -1.79 -29.77
N PHE A 4 -31.52 -1.04 -30.46
CA PHE A 4 -30.08 -0.98 -30.15
C PHE A 4 -29.78 -0.05 -28.96
N ILE A 5 -30.62 0.97 -28.76
CA ILE A 5 -30.47 1.97 -27.68
C ILE A 5 -30.75 1.35 -26.31
N TYR A 6 -31.69 0.40 -26.23
CA TYR A 6 -31.99 -0.30 -24.96
C TYR A 6 -30.87 -1.24 -24.51
N PHE A 7 -30.09 -1.79 -25.45
CA PHE A 7 -28.96 -2.66 -25.12
C PHE A 7 -27.76 -1.86 -24.58
N LEU A 8 -27.54 -0.63 -25.09
CA LEU A 8 -26.48 0.26 -24.62
C LEU A 8 -26.79 0.89 -23.25
N ALA A 9 -28.07 1.07 -22.91
CA ALA A 9 -28.48 1.57 -21.59
C ALA A 9 -28.38 0.50 -20.49
N ALA A 10 -28.56 -0.79 -20.82
CA ALA A 10 -28.48 -1.88 -19.85
C ALA A 10 -27.03 -2.20 -19.42
N THR A 11 -26.03 -1.93 -20.24
CA THR A 11 -24.62 -2.20 -19.91
C THR A 11 -23.99 -1.12 -19.03
N LEU A 12 -24.61 0.05 -18.88
CA LEU A 12 -24.10 1.15 -18.06
C LEU A 12 -24.41 1.01 -16.55
N PHE A 13 -25.33 0.13 -16.17
CA PHE A 13 -25.67 -0.10 -14.75
C PHE A 13 -24.68 -1.02 -14.01
N PHE A 14 -23.82 -1.76 -14.73
CA PHE A 14 -22.78 -2.60 -14.12
C PHE A 14 -21.43 -1.89 -13.92
N ALA A 15 -21.35 -0.58 -14.21
CA ALA A 15 -20.12 0.18 -14.05
C ALA A 15 -19.83 0.62 -12.60
N CYS A 16 -20.73 0.34 -11.64
CA CYS A 16 -20.41 0.49 -10.22
C CYS A 16 -19.61 -0.73 -9.78
N GLY A 17 -18.29 -0.55 -9.61
CA GLY A 17 -17.45 -1.53 -8.91
C GLY A 17 -17.99 -1.83 -7.51
N PRO A 18 -17.55 -2.93 -6.89
CA PRO A 18 -18.04 -3.31 -5.57
C PRO A 18 -17.78 -2.19 -4.55
N SER A 19 -18.76 -1.91 -3.70
CA SER A 19 -18.63 -0.90 -2.63
C SER A 19 -17.53 -1.27 -1.63
N GLU A 20 -17.23 -2.56 -1.49
CA GLU A 20 -16.13 -3.08 -0.68
C GLU A 20 -15.49 -4.29 -1.37
N TYR A 21 -14.16 -4.33 -1.38
CA TYR A 21 -13.41 -5.45 -1.92
C TYR A 21 -13.43 -6.64 -0.96
N PRO A 22 -13.53 -7.89 -1.47
CA PRO A 22 -13.53 -9.08 -0.64
C PRO A 22 -12.22 -9.23 0.15
N LYS A 23 -12.33 -9.64 1.42
CA LYS A 23 -11.18 -9.91 2.29
C LYS A 23 -10.76 -11.39 2.17
N ILE A 24 -9.46 -11.65 2.13
CA ILE A 24 -8.91 -13.02 2.18
C ILE A 24 -8.56 -13.34 3.64
N PRO A 25 -9.14 -14.39 4.23
CA PRO A 25 -8.71 -14.86 5.55
C PRO A 25 -7.22 -15.19 5.57
N LEU A 26 -6.48 -14.73 6.58
CA LEU A 26 -5.02 -14.87 6.62
C LEU A 26 -4.55 -16.34 6.59
N ASN A 27 -5.35 -17.26 7.12
CA ASN A 27 -5.10 -18.70 7.08
C ASN A 27 -5.40 -19.36 5.73
N GLN A 28 -5.97 -18.63 4.77
CA GLN A 28 -6.27 -19.08 3.41
C GLN A 28 -5.35 -18.42 2.37
N LEU A 29 -4.33 -17.68 2.81
CA LEU A 29 -3.36 -17.09 1.90
C LEU A 29 -2.52 -18.19 1.24
N ASP A 30 -2.37 -18.07 -0.07
CA ASP A 30 -1.47 -18.91 -0.85
C ASP A 30 -0.02 -18.78 -0.34
N SER A 31 0.72 -19.89 -0.31
CA SER A 31 2.05 -19.96 0.28
C SER A 31 3.08 -19.10 -0.46
N VAL A 32 2.94 -18.92 -1.77
CA VAL A 32 3.81 -18.04 -2.56
C VAL A 32 3.57 -16.58 -2.17
N LEU A 33 2.30 -16.20 -2.01
CA LEU A 33 1.94 -14.86 -1.55
C LEU A 33 2.48 -14.61 -0.14
N VAL A 34 2.36 -15.57 0.78
CA VAL A 34 2.91 -15.47 2.14
C VAL A 34 4.43 -15.27 2.10
N ALA A 35 5.17 -16.12 1.39
CA ALA A 35 6.63 -16.03 1.32
C ALA A 35 7.10 -14.69 0.74
N GLN A 36 6.45 -14.21 -0.33
CA GLN A 36 6.74 -12.91 -0.92
C GLN A 36 6.42 -11.76 0.04
N SER A 37 5.32 -11.89 0.78
CA SER A 37 4.88 -10.91 1.76
C SER A 37 5.87 -10.78 2.92
N GLU A 38 6.42 -11.90 3.39
CA GLU A 38 7.44 -11.92 4.44
C GLU A 38 8.77 -11.33 3.98
N LEU A 39 9.18 -11.62 2.74
CA LEU A 39 10.36 -11.02 2.14
C LEU A 39 10.26 -9.49 2.12
N ILE A 40 9.16 -8.95 1.56
CA ILE A 40 8.91 -7.50 1.48
C ILE A 40 8.89 -6.88 2.87
N ARG A 41 8.20 -7.52 3.84
CA ARG A 41 8.14 -7.05 5.23
C ARG A 41 9.52 -6.94 5.86
N ASN A 42 10.32 -8.00 5.74
CA ASN A 42 11.64 -8.07 6.38
C ASN A 42 12.61 -7.07 5.75
N ASP A 43 12.58 -6.92 4.43
CA ASP A 43 13.39 -5.92 3.75
C ASP A 43 12.96 -4.50 4.12
N PHE A 44 11.66 -4.20 4.17
CA PHE A 44 11.19 -2.88 4.60
C PHE A 44 11.69 -2.56 6.02
N LEU A 45 11.55 -3.49 6.98
CA LEU A 45 12.09 -3.33 8.34
C LEU A 45 13.59 -3.03 8.34
N ARG A 46 14.36 -3.76 7.54
CA ARG A 46 15.83 -3.63 7.47
C ARG A 46 16.28 -2.33 6.80
N LEU A 47 15.55 -1.87 5.78
CA LEU A 47 16.06 -0.93 4.79
C LEU A 47 15.41 0.47 4.83
N HIS A 48 14.26 0.65 5.49
CA HIS A 48 13.51 1.92 5.44
C HIS A 48 14.22 3.14 6.03
N SER A 49 15.22 2.96 6.89
CA SER A 49 15.73 4.00 7.79
C SER A 49 16.84 4.88 7.20
N THR A 50 17.35 4.54 6.02
CA THR A 50 18.44 5.28 5.34
C THR A 50 18.16 5.41 3.85
N ASP A 51 18.67 6.45 3.20
CA ASP A 51 18.50 6.66 1.76
C ASP A 51 19.07 5.51 0.92
N ALA A 52 20.26 5.02 1.31
CA ALA A 52 20.89 3.89 0.63
C ALA A 52 20.06 2.61 0.79
N GLY A 53 19.58 2.33 2.00
CA GLY A 53 18.73 1.18 2.27
C GLY A 53 17.40 1.29 1.54
N PHE A 54 16.73 2.44 1.60
CA PHE A 54 15.45 2.62 0.94
C PHE A 54 15.58 2.54 -0.58
N LYS A 55 16.70 3.04 -1.14
CA LYS A 55 17.05 2.82 -2.55
C LYS A 55 17.23 1.34 -2.88
N GLU A 56 17.94 0.57 -2.05
CA GLU A 56 18.04 -0.90 -2.20
C GLU A 56 16.65 -1.55 -2.19
N PHE A 57 15.80 -1.17 -1.23
CA PHE A 57 14.43 -1.69 -1.10
C PHE A 57 13.60 -1.43 -2.36
N VAL A 58 13.49 -0.19 -2.82
CA VAL A 58 12.64 0.14 -3.97
C VAL A 58 13.22 -0.29 -5.32
N THR A 59 14.51 -0.65 -5.37
CA THR A 59 15.14 -1.26 -6.57
C THR A 59 15.09 -2.80 -6.57
N SER A 60 14.58 -3.41 -5.50
CA SER A 60 14.53 -4.86 -5.31
C SER A 60 13.64 -5.58 -6.33
N ASP A 61 13.87 -6.88 -6.49
CA ASP A 61 13.26 -7.64 -7.58
C ASP A 61 11.75 -7.86 -7.48
N TYR A 62 11.18 -7.72 -6.29
CA TYR A 62 9.73 -7.75 -6.08
C TYR A 62 9.04 -6.40 -6.33
N ILE A 63 9.77 -5.35 -6.72
CA ILE A 63 9.19 -4.08 -7.17
C ILE A 63 9.06 -4.09 -8.68
N THR A 64 7.93 -3.64 -9.21
CA THR A 64 7.73 -3.58 -10.66
C THR A 64 8.69 -2.59 -11.32
N PRO A 65 9.34 -2.94 -12.45
CA PRO A 65 10.23 -2.01 -13.16
C PRO A 65 9.57 -0.69 -13.54
N LEU A 66 8.25 -0.70 -13.75
CA LEU A 66 7.45 0.49 -14.07
C LEU A 66 7.48 1.54 -12.94
N VAL A 67 7.77 1.15 -11.70
CA VAL A 67 7.87 2.07 -10.57
C VAL A 67 9.34 2.44 -10.30
N ARG A 68 10.29 1.52 -10.52
CA ARG A 68 11.73 1.75 -10.29
C ARG A 68 12.28 2.92 -11.11
N GLY A 69 11.77 3.11 -12.33
CA GLY A 69 12.27 4.11 -13.27
C GLY A 69 11.67 5.51 -13.10
N TYR A 70 10.58 5.65 -12.32
CA TYR A 70 9.84 6.90 -12.28
C TYR A 70 10.34 7.84 -11.18
N PHE A 71 10.44 7.44 -9.90
CA PHE A 71 10.92 8.37 -8.86
C PHE A 71 11.52 7.63 -7.67
N LEU A 72 12.80 7.89 -7.37
CA LEU A 72 13.40 7.65 -6.06
C LEU A 72 13.15 8.91 -5.23
N PHE A 73 12.01 9.00 -4.52
CA PHE A 73 11.78 10.10 -3.59
C PHE A 73 12.80 9.99 -2.45
N SER A 74 13.87 10.78 -2.53
CA SER A 74 14.98 10.73 -1.57
C SER A 74 14.57 11.19 -0.16
N GLY A 75 13.37 11.77 0.00
CA GLY A 75 12.84 12.20 1.29
C GLY A 75 12.05 11.14 2.05
N VAL A 76 11.76 9.96 1.49
CA VAL A 76 10.96 8.93 2.21
C VAL A 76 11.59 8.55 3.56
N PRO A 77 12.90 8.24 3.66
CA PRO A 77 13.47 7.82 4.93
C PRO A 77 13.41 8.90 6.01
N ASP A 78 13.62 10.16 5.62
CA ASP A 78 13.47 11.32 6.50
C ASP A 78 12.02 11.46 6.98
N LEU A 79 11.07 11.34 6.06
CA LEU A 79 9.65 11.40 6.38
C LEU A 79 9.23 10.26 7.32
N ILE A 80 9.68 9.02 7.08
CA ILE A 80 9.41 7.88 7.96
C ILE A 80 9.99 8.14 9.36
N ARG A 81 11.25 8.59 9.45
CA ARG A 81 11.88 8.87 10.74
C ARG A 81 11.19 10.01 11.49
N TYR A 82 10.79 11.06 10.79
CA TYR A 82 10.13 12.21 11.38
C TYR A 82 8.70 11.88 11.84
N GLU A 83 7.91 11.21 11.01
CA GLU A 83 6.51 10.91 11.31
C GLU A 83 6.36 9.67 12.19
N LEU A 84 7.25 8.67 12.11
CA LEU A 84 7.07 7.39 12.80
C LEU A 84 8.15 7.11 13.87
N GLY A 85 9.33 7.70 13.73
CA GLY A 85 10.50 7.32 14.52
C GLY A 85 11.06 5.98 14.06
N GLU A 86 11.41 5.11 15.00
CA GLU A 86 11.85 3.74 14.71
C GLU A 86 10.64 2.82 14.54
N ILE A 87 10.62 2.03 13.46
CA ILE A 87 9.63 0.98 13.25
C ILE A 87 10.12 -0.32 13.92
N LYS A 88 9.45 -0.74 14.99
CA LYS A 88 9.82 -1.92 15.78
C LYS A 88 9.33 -3.21 15.15
N SER A 89 8.09 -3.22 14.65
CA SER A 89 7.46 -4.43 14.13
C SER A 89 6.39 -4.13 13.09
N LEU A 90 6.15 -5.10 12.21
CA LEU A 90 5.06 -5.11 11.23
C LEU A 90 4.24 -6.39 11.39
N LYS A 91 2.94 -6.25 11.62
CA LYS A 91 2.00 -7.38 11.72
C LYS A 91 0.96 -7.34 10.62
N LEU A 92 0.96 -8.35 9.74
CA LEU A 92 -0.09 -8.50 8.72
C LEU A 92 -1.43 -8.71 9.45
N PHE A 93 -2.42 -7.87 9.14
CA PHE A 93 -3.74 -7.97 9.77
C PHE A 93 -4.86 -8.15 8.74
N GLU A 94 -4.66 -7.74 7.49
CA GLU A 94 -5.68 -7.86 6.45
C GLU A 94 -5.05 -8.03 5.07
N VAL A 95 -5.71 -8.83 4.23
CA VAL A 95 -5.45 -8.92 2.80
C VAL A 95 -6.75 -8.71 2.06
N VAL A 96 -6.73 -7.78 1.09
CA VAL A 96 -7.90 -7.42 0.28
C VAL A 96 -7.70 -7.89 -1.14
N ASP A 97 -8.70 -8.55 -1.70
CA ASP A 97 -8.72 -9.04 -3.07
C ASP A 97 -9.38 -8.03 -4.01
N LYS A 98 -8.56 -7.39 -4.87
CA LYS A 98 -9.00 -6.48 -5.92
C LYS A 98 -8.99 -7.15 -7.30
N GLY A 99 -9.13 -8.48 -7.36
CA GLY A 99 -9.04 -9.31 -8.55
C GLY A 99 -7.59 -9.63 -8.89
N LEU A 100 -7.04 -8.96 -9.91
CA LEU A 100 -5.66 -9.17 -10.36
C LEU A 100 -4.63 -8.69 -9.34
N VAL A 101 -5.02 -7.83 -8.41
CA VAL A 101 -4.14 -7.24 -7.40
C VAL A 101 -4.65 -7.64 -6.02
N LYS A 102 -3.75 -7.97 -5.12
CA LYS A 102 -4.03 -8.12 -3.69
C LYS A 102 -3.39 -6.96 -2.94
N THR A 103 -4.09 -6.40 -1.96
CA THR A 103 -3.53 -5.39 -1.06
C THR A 103 -3.16 -6.07 0.24
N MET A 104 -1.88 -6.05 0.58
CA MET A 104 -1.38 -6.53 1.87
C MET A 104 -1.38 -5.35 2.85
N ARG A 105 -1.99 -5.49 4.03
CA ARG A 105 -2.08 -4.41 5.03
C ARG A 105 -1.46 -4.84 6.36
N TYR A 106 -0.48 -4.07 6.80
CA TYR A 106 0.30 -4.30 8.00
C TYR A 106 0.03 -3.21 9.02
N LYS A 107 -0.14 -3.60 10.27
CA LYS A 107 -0.11 -2.68 11.41
C LYS A 107 1.35 -2.48 11.81
N LEU A 108 1.75 -1.22 11.96
CA LEU A 108 3.07 -0.84 12.43
C LEU A 108 3.06 -0.61 13.93
N GLU A 109 4.15 -1.00 14.58
CA GLU A 109 4.50 -0.57 15.92
C GLU A 109 5.70 0.36 15.81
N THR A 110 5.58 1.58 16.32
CA THR A 110 6.59 2.62 16.17
C THR A 110 6.91 3.29 17.51
N THR A 111 8.00 4.06 17.57
CA THR A 111 8.40 4.76 18.81
C THR A 111 7.61 6.04 19.08
N LEU A 112 7.22 6.78 18.04
CA LEU A 112 6.50 8.07 18.22
C LEU A 112 5.00 7.90 18.44
N HIS A 113 4.43 6.78 17.96
CA HIS A 113 2.99 6.57 17.89
C HIS A 113 2.62 5.15 18.35
N SER A 114 3.14 4.73 19.51
CA SER A 114 2.94 3.36 20.04
C SER A 114 1.47 3.00 20.26
N ASP A 115 0.63 4.00 20.52
CA ASP A 115 -0.78 3.83 20.89
C ASP A 115 -1.72 4.02 19.69
N GLU A 116 -1.19 4.41 18.52
CA GLU A 116 -1.99 4.74 17.35
C GLU A 116 -1.96 3.64 16.30
N PHE A 117 -2.99 3.61 15.45
CA PHE A 117 -3.05 2.69 14.33
C PHE A 117 -2.36 3.29 13.11
N ILE A 118 -1.11 2.87 12.88
CA ILE A 118 -0.36 3.16 11.67
C ILE A 118 -0.40 1.94 10.76
N GLU A 119 -0.65 2.19 9.48
CA GLU A 119 -0.72 1.15 8.47
C GLU A 119 0.38 1.30 7.44
N PHE A 120 1.00 0.18 7.08
CA PHE A 120 1.78 0.03 5.86
C PHE A 120 1.01 -0.90 4.94
N SER A 121 0.75 -0.45 3.72
CA SER A 121 0.03 -1.24 2.75
C SER A 121 0.73 -1.26 1.41
N TYR A 122 0.62 -2.37 0.70
CA TYR A 122 1.12 -2.45 -0.67
C TYR A 122 0.25 -3.33 -1.56
N ASP A 123 0.17 -2.94 -2.83
CA ASP A 123 -0.56 -3.65 -3.85
C ASP A 123 0.40 -4.57 -4.61
N ILE A 124 0.12 -5.87 -4.55
CA ILE A 124 0.92 -6.92 -5.17
C ILE A 124 0.12 -7.66 -6.23
N ASN A 125 0.76 -7.87 -7.37
CA ASN A 125 0.31 -8.81 -8.39
C ASN A 125 1.39 -9.90 -8.50
N GLN A 126 1.02 -11.17 -8.34
CA GLN A 126 1.97 -12.29 -8.36
C GLN A 126 2.81 -12.34 -9.65
N LYS A 127 2.27 -11.87 -10.78
CA LYS A 127 2.97 -11.79 -12.07
C LYS A 127 3.72 -10.46 -12.26
N TYR A 128 3.12 -9.36 -11.83
CA TYR A 128 3.58 -8.00 -12.14
C TYR A 128 4.23 -7.27 -10.97
N ARG A 129 4.54 -7.98 -9.87
CA ARG A 129 5.29 -7.47 -8.71
C ARG A 129 4.52 -6.38 -7.95
N VAL A 130 5.17 -5.70 -7.00
CA VAL A 130 4.57 -4.60 -6.24
C VAL A 130 4.55 -3.33 -7.10
N ALA A 131 3.38 -2.69 -7.19
CA ALA A 131 3.19 -1.48 -7.98
C ALA A 131 2.80 -0.24 -7.15
N LYS A 132 2.39 -0.43 -5.89
CA LYS A 132 2.03 0.66 -4.98
C LYS A 132 2.42 0.29 -3.56
N MET A 133 2.96 1.26 -2.83
CA MET A 133 3.21 1.18 -1.40
C MET A 133 2.77 2.48 -0.75
N SER A 134 2.15 2.39 0.43
CA SER A 134 1.71 3.56 1.17
C SER A 134 1.78 3.36 2.67
N LEU A 135 2.01 4.47 3.37
CA LEU A 135 1.79 4.58 4.81
C LEU A 135 0.50 5.35 5.06
N VAL A 136 -0.30 4.85 5.99
CA VAL A 136 -1.44 5.60 6.55
C VAL A 136 -1.07 6.01 7.96
N VAL A 137 -0.90 7.31 8.16
CA VAL A 137 -0.46 7.88 9.43
C VAL A 137 -1.57 8.75 10.05
N PRO A 138 -1.62 8.85 11.38
CA PRO A 138 -2.48 9.82 12.08
C PRO A 138 -2.21 11.23 11.59
N ASN A 139 -3.28 12.01 11.38
CA ASN A 139 -3.13 13.42 11.02
C ASN A 139 -3.02 14.26 12.30
N ASN A 140 -1.84 14.82 12.56
CA ASN A 140 -1.56 15.65 13.73
C ASN A 140 -2.11 17.09 13.60
N GLY A 141 -3.29 17.26 13.01
CA GLY A 141 -3.95 18.57 12.83
C GLY A 141 -3.45 19.40 11.63
N ARG A 142 -2.74 18.79 10.69
CA ARG A 142 -2.27 19.42 9.43
C ARG A 142 -3.36 19.50 8.37
N SER A 143 -4.39 18.66 8.47
CA SER A 143 -5.57 18.70 7.61
C SER A 143 -6.85 18.40 8.40
N THR A 144 -8.01 18.68 7.80
CA THR A 144 -9.34 18.37 8.35
C THR A 144 -9.61 16.87 8.45
N LEU A 145 -8.77 16.04 7.83
CA LEU A 145 -8.87 14.59 7.84
C LEU A 145 -8.16 14.00 9.05
N LYS A 146 -8.68 12.87 9.59
CA LYS A 146 -8.07 12.18 10.73
C LYS A 146 -6.80 11.39 10.40
N LYS A 147 -6.54 11.13 9.11
CA LYS A 147 -5.41 10.31 8.62
C LYS A 147 -4.82 10.90 7.35
N GLU A 148 -3.53 10.68 7.14
CA GLU A 148 -2.80 11.05 5.92
C GLU A 148 -2.29 9.80 5.21
N TYR A 149 -2.30 9.82 3.88
CA TYR A 149 -1.75 8.75 3.05
C TYR A 149 -0.49 9.25 2.37
N ILE A 150 0.61 8.57 2.66
CA ILE A 150 1.92 8.85 2.09
C ILE A 150 2.20 7.74 1.08
N ASN A 151 2.23 8.06 -0.22
CA ASN A 151 2.71 7.12 -1.23
C ASN A 151 4.24 7.05 -1.13
N LEU A 152 4.80 5.85 -1.05
CA LEU A 152 6.25 5.67 -0.91
C LEU A 152 7.00 5.67 -2.25
N PHE A 153 6.27 5.74 -3.36
CA PHE A 153 6.83 5.76 -4.72
C PHE A 153 6.58 7.08 -5.47
N SER A 154 5.91 8.04 -4.84
CA SER A 154 5.63 9.34 -5.44
C SER A 154 5.51 10.41 -4.37
N ASP A 155 5.83 11.64 -4.74
CA ASP A 155 5.69 12.82 -3.89
C ASP A 155 4.22 13.20 -3.60
N ASP A 156 3.26 12.51 -4.23
CA ASP A 156 1.83 12.70 -4.02
C ASP A 156 1.39 12.26 -2.62
N ILE A 157 1.09 13.24 -1.76
CA ILE A 157 0.29 13.06 -0.54
C ILE A 157 -1.19 13.09 -0.95
N ALA A 158 -1.80 11.93 -1.17
CA ALA A 158 -3.21 11.83 -1.49
C ALA A 158 -4.06 11.99 -0.22
N THR A 159 -4.77 13.10 -0.09
CA THR A 159 -5.73 13.31 1.00
C THR A 159 -7.08 12.70 0.61
N MET A 160 -7.50 11.60 1.26
CA MET A 160 -8.83 11.01 1.02
C MET A 160 -9.84 11.47 2.07
N THR A 161 -10.92 12.09 1.60
CA THR A 161 -12.15 12.32 2.36
C THR A 161 -12.80 10.96 2.66
N GLN A 162 -13.08 10.68 3.93
CA GLN A 162 -13.98 9.58 4.30
C GLN A 162 -15.43 9.97 4.00
#